data_AF-A0A154UZD2-F1
#
_entry.id   AF-A0A154UZD2-F1
#
_cell.length_a   1.000
_cell.length_b   1.000
_cell.length_c   1.000
_cell.angle_alpha   90.00
_cell.angle_beta   90.00
_cell.angle_gamma   90.00
#
_symmetry.space_group_name_H-M   'P 1'
#
loop_
_entity.id
_entity.type
_entity.pdbx_description
1 polymer ?
#
loop_
_entity_poly.entity_id
_entity_poly.type
_entity_poly.pdbx_seq_one_letter_code
_entity_poly.pdbx_strand_id
1 'polypeptide(L)'
;MSRAGSPADRTPYEVLGVDPAADTATVRAAYRRLVRATHPDTGGEAHLFHAVQRAWELVGEPADRAAYDRGQGRPATADDDPLGPDDAGYAPAPGSGTRLGAAVHGVAGALARAHYLDRVAAWQGVAPGADLGVDPWSPELVRRAPRDVRWLLAKALAEEATARAAASLGMGATIFHDVRPLDGAGKVDHVVLAPAGLFALSSEDWGTDVQLVRGELQPVSPDPDGALAPGDAPVTWLVGAARSLAASAGVRFAAAVVVVPDDALAHPVERVERGRNRGALVVRRSVLPLVLRDGVSEEGRLSVADPYAVRALLRERLTLLGPAAG
;
A
#
# COMPACT_ATOMS: atom_id res chain seq x y z
N MET A 1 4.25 7.31 -7.49
CA MET A 1 2.79 7.51 -7.53
C MET A 1 2.31 7.89 -6.13
N SER A 2 1.66 9.06 -6.04
CA SER A 2 0.97 9.58 -4.86
C SER A 2 -0.11 8.61 -4.36
N ARG A 3 -0.52 8.71 -3.09
CA ARG A 3 -1.69 8.01 -2.56
C ARG A 3 -3.00 8.64 -3.03
N ALA A 4 -2.99 9.85 -3.60
CA ALA A 4 -4.20 10.55 -4.01
C ALA A 4 -5.13 9.64 -4.84
N GLY A 5 -6.32 9.37 -4.31
CA GLY A 5 -7.29 8.46 -4.92
C GLY A 5 -7.18 7.01 -4.44
N SER A 6 -6.38 6.74 -3.40
CA SER A 6 -6.30 5.44 -2.76
C SER A 6 -7.64 5.09 -2.10
N PRO A 7 -8.09 3.83 -2.19
CA PRO A 7 -9.24 3.36 -1.45
C PRO A 7 -9.15 3.63 0.06
N ALA A 8 -7.94 3.59 0.64
CA ALA A 8 -7.71 3.78 2.08
C ALA A 8 -7.80 5.24 2.53
N ASP A 9 -7.74 6.21 1.60
CA ASP A 9 -7.85 7.62 1.94
C ASP A 9 -9.19 7.93 2.63
N ARG A 10 -9.15 8.87 3.58
CA ARG A 10 -10.37 9.35 4.22
C ARG A 10 -11.28 9.99 3.19
N THR A 11 -12.55 9.57 3.16
CA THR A 11 -13.59 10.23 2.37
C THR A 11 -13.87 11.63 2.93
N PRO A 12 -14.44 12.55 2.13
CA PRO A 12 -14.89 13.85 2.61
C PRO A 12 -15.84 13.75 3.81
N TYR A 13 -16.71 12.74 3.82
CA TYR A 13 -17.63 12.48 4.92
C TYR A 13 -16.90 12.11 6.22
N GLU A 14 -15.88 11.24 6.13
CA GLU A 14 -15.04 10.89 7.27
C GLU A 14 -14.17 12.05 7.74
N VAL A 15 -13.67 12.89 6.83
CA VAL A 15 -12.95 14.12 7.19
C VAL A 15 -13.87 15.08 7.93
N LEU A 16 -15.12 15.23 7.48
CA LEU A 16 -16.12 16.08 8.12
C LEU A 16 -16.74 15.46 9.39
N GLY A 17 -16.55 14.16 9.60
CA GLY A 17 -17.14 13.41 10.71
C GLY A 17 -18.66 13.35 10.63
N VAL A 18 -19.21 13.11 9.43
CA VAL A 18 -20.65 13.02 9.17
C VAL A 18 -20.98 11.73 8.43
N ASP A 19 -22.21 11.25 8.61
CA ASP A 19 -22.72 10.11 7.84
C ASP A 19 -22.87 10.48 6.35
N PRO A 20 -22.53 9.60 5.40
CA PRO A 20 -22.76 9.84 3.97
C PRO A 20 -24.22 10.09 3.58
N ALA A 21 -25.20 9.74 4.42
CA ALA A 21 -26.62 10.03 4.27
C ALA A 21 -27.08 11.30 5.02
N ALA A 22 -26.18 12.01 5.70
CA ALA A 22 -26.51 13.24 6.44
C ALA A 22 -27.05 14.33 5.50
N ASP A 23 -27.96 15.17 5.98
CA ASP A 23 -28.51 16.28 5.19
C ASP A 23 -27.49 17.41 4.95
N THR A 24 -27.76 18.27 3.97
CA THR A 24 -26.86 19.40 3.61
C THR A 24 -26.65 20.35 4.79
N ALA A 25 -27.63 20.50 5.68
CA ALA A 25 -27.52 21.35 6.86
C ALA A 25 -26.48 20.82 7.85
N THR A 26 -26.47 19.50 8.06
CA THR A 26 -25.51 18.79 8.92
C THR A 26 -24.11 18.87 8.36
N VAL A 27 -23.92 18.63 7.06
CA VAL A 27 -22.61 18.76 6.37
C VAL A 27 -22.07 20.19 6.54
N ARG A 28 -22.90 21.21 6.28
CA ARG A 28 -22.56 22.63 6.47
C ARG A 28 -22.20 22.97 7.91
N ALA A 29 -22.94 22.44 8.88
CA ALA A 29 -22.67 22.68 10.29
C ALA A 29 -21.34 22.05 10.73
N ALA A 30 -21.06 20.82 10.29
CA ALA A 30 -19.81 20.11 10.57
C ALA A 30 -18.60 20.85 9.98
N TYR A 31 -18.70 21.30 8.72
CA TYR A 31 -17.66 22.10 8.08
C TYR A 31 -17.34 23.37 8.87
N ARG A 32 -18.35 24.19 9.21
CA ARG A 32 -18.12 25.44 9.98
C ARG A 32 -17.47 25.18 11.34
N ARG A 33 -17.84 24.08 12.01
CA ARG A 33 -17.24 23.68 13.28
C ARG A 33 -15.77 23.33 13.09
N LEU A 34 -15.45 22.50 12.09
CA LEU A 34 -14.10 22.03 11.83
C LEU A 34 -13.17 23.13 11.36
N VAL A 35 -13.61 24.03 10.47
CA VAL A 35 -12.83 25.19 10.03
C VAL A 35 -12.34 26.03 11.21
N ARG A 36 -13.20 26.27 12.21
CA ARG A 36 -12.82 27.01 13.42
C ARG A 36 -11.86 26.23 14.32
N ALA A 37 -12.02 24.91 14.38
CA ALA A 37 -11.18 24.05 15.22
C ALA A 37 -9.78 23.83 14.63
N THR A 38 -9.66 23.80 13.30
CA THR A 38 -8.41 23.52 12.59
C THR A 38 -7.68 24.77 12.12
N HIS A 39 -8.23 25.97 12.31
CA HIS A 39 -7.63 27.20 11.81
C HIS A 39 -6.23 27.45 12.42
N PRO A 40 -5.19 27.72 11.62
CA PRO A 40 -3.84 27.95 12.13
C PRO A 40 -3.75 29.16 13.07
N ASP A 41 -4.48 30.24 12.79
CA ASP A 41 -4.52 31.42 13.68
C ASP A 41 -5.10 31.14 15.07
N THR A 42 -5.83 30.04 15.26
CA THR A 42 -6.36 29.62 16.57
C THR A 42 -5.58 28.44 17.16
N GLY A 43 -4.38 28.16 16.65
CA GLY A 43 -3.54 27.05 17.10
C GLY A 43 -3.91 25.68 16.53
N GLY A 44 -4.69 25.65 15.45
CA GLY A 44 -5.01 24.43 14.71
C GLY A 44 -3.90 24.02 13.74
N GLU A 45 -3.93 22.76 13.33
CA GLU A 45 -2.95 22.19 12.41
C GLU A 45 -3.31 22.51 10.94
N ALA A 46 -2.39 23.13 10.21
CA ALA A 46 -2.63 23.58 8.83
C ALA A 46 -3.03 22.45 7.88
N HIS A 47 -2.43 21.25 8.02
CA HIS A 47 -2.78 20.10 7.16
C HIS A 47 -4.22 19.64 7.40
N LEU A 48 -4.71 19.68 8.65
CA LEU A 48 -6.10 19.35 8.97
C LEU A 48 -7.06 20.40 8.41
N PHE A 49 -6.70 21.68 8.45
CA PHE A 49 -7.47 22.74 7.83
C PHE A 49 -7.62 22.52 6.32
N HIS A 50 -6.53 22.25 5.62
CA HIS A 50 -6.56 21.98 4.18
C HIS A 50 -7.37 20.71 3.84
N ALA A 51 -7.30 19.66 4.67
CA ALA A 51 -8.14 18.47 4.48
C ALA A 51 -9.64 18.81 4.58
N VAL A 52 -10.03 19.64 5.55
CA VAL A 52 -11.42 20.10 5.72
C VAL A 52 -11.89 20.94 4.54
N GLN A 53 -11.04 21.83 4.00
CA GLN A 53 -11.35 22.62 2.82
C GLN A 53 -11.59 21.73 1.58
N ARG A 54 -10.67 20.80 1.30
CA ARG A 54 -10.82 19.85 0.18
C ARG A 54 -12.06 18.98 0.31
N ALA A 55 -12.38 18.53 1.53
CA ALA A 55 -13.60 17.78 1.78
C ALA A 55 -14.85 18.62 1.46
N TRP A 56 -14.86 19.88 1.88
CA TRP A 56 -15.96 20.80 1.59
C TRP A 56 -16.15 21.06 0.09
N GLU A 57 -15.07 21.20 -0.67
CA GLU A 57 -15.13 21.35 -2.13
C GLU A 57 -15.81 20.16 -2.84
N LEU A 58 -15.71 18.96 -2.26
CA LEU A 58 -16.26 17.75 -2.86
C LEU A 58 -17.72 17.47 -2.47
N VAL A 59 -18.13 17.79 -1.23
CA VAL A 59 -19.47 17.40 -0.73
C VAL A 59 -20.28 18.54 -0.11
N GLY A 60 -19.77 19.77 -0.14
CA GLY A 60 -20.39 20.91 0.51
C GLY A 60 -21.64 21.43 -0.19
N GLU A 61 -21.65 21.41 -1.53
CA GLU A 61 -22.80 21.76 -2.34
C GLU A 61 -23.52 20.52 -2.90
N PRO A 62 -24.86 20.54 -3.05
CA PRO A 62 -25.62 19.37 -3.49
C PRO A 62 -25.17 18.79 -4.83
N ALA A 63 -24.77 19.65 -5.78
CA ALA A 63 -24.31 19.22 -7.10
C ALA A 63 -22.95 18.51 -7.03
N ASP A 64 -22.00 19.08 -6.30
CA ASP A 64 -20.66 18.50 -6.11
C ASP A 64 -20.75 17.17 -5.36
N ARG A 65 -21.58 17.13 -4.32
CA ARG A 65 -21.88 15.90 -3.58
C ARG A 65 -22.44 14.80 -4.47
N ALA A 66 -23.43 15.12 -5.30
CA ALA A 66 -24.02 14.16 -6.23
C ALA A 66 -23.02 13.69 -7.32
N ALA A 67 -22.09 14.56 -7.72
CA ALA A 67 -21.00 14.18 -8.62
C ALA A 67 -20.02 13.24 -7.91
N TYR A 68 -19.59 13.59 -6.70
CA TYR A 68 -18.70 12.79 -5.85
C TYR A 68 -19.28 11.40 -5.57
N ASP A 69 -20.56 11.31 -5.16
CA ASP A 69 -21.21 10.05 -4.81
C ASP A 69 -21.28 9.09 -6.01
N ARG A 70 -21.60 9.62 -7.20
CA ARG A 70 -21.59 8.86 -8.47
C ARG A 70 -20.19 8.48 -8.96
N GLY A 71 -19.13 8.91 -8.28
CA GLY A 71 -17.74 8.68 -8.70
C GLY A 71 -17.25 9.61 -9.79
N GLN A 72 -18.01 10.67 -10.08
CA GLN A 72 -17.63 11.74 -10.98
C GLN A 72 -16.89 12.82 -10.18
N GLY A 73 -15.79 12.43 -9.51
CA GLY A 73 -14.93 13.39 -8.82
C GLY A 73 -14.07 14.12 -9.84
N ARG A 74 -14.17 15.45 -9.88
CA ARG A 74 -13.23 16.29 -10.63
C ARG A 74 -11.82 16.02 -10.08
N PRO A 75 -10.81 15.70 -10.92
CA PRO A 75 -9.45 15.54 -10.42
C PRO A 75 -9.06 16.82 -9.70
N ALA A 76 -8.60 16.68 -8.44
CA ALA A 76 -7.85 17.74 -7.79
C ALA A 76 -6.79 18.19 -8.79
N THR A 77 -6.81 19.48 -9.12
CA THR A 77 -6.10 20.11 -10.24
C THR A 77 -4.78 19.41 -10.56
N ALA A 78 -4.79 18.70 -11.69
CA ALA A 78 -3.60 18.26 -12.38
C ALA A 78 -2.89 19.50 -12.93
N ASP A 79 -1.85 19.96 -12.25
CA ASP A 79 -0.65 20.31 -12.99
C ASP A 79 0.00 18.97 -13.39
N ASP A 80 -0.32 18.57 -14.64
CA ASP A 80 0.32 17.58 -15.51
C ASP A 80 0.68 16.18 -14.98
N ASP A 81 -0.22 15.20 -15.18
CA ASP A 81 0.15 13.88 -15.72
C ASP A 81 -1.07 13.23 -16.43
N PRO A 82 -1.02 12.92 -17.74
CA PRO A 82 -2.21 12.60 -18.53
C PRO A 82 -2.40 11.10 -18.68
N LEU A 83 -2.93 10.39 -17.68
CA LEU A 83 -3.47 9.04 -17.89
C LEU A 83 -4.73 8.82 -17.05
N GLY A 84 -5.86 8.75 -17.78
CA GLY A 84 -7.19 8.48 -17.25
C GLY A 84 -7.42 7.01 -16.86
N PRO A 85 -8.66 6.67 -16.47
CA PRO A 85 -8.97 5.53 -15.63
C PRO A 85 -9.29 4.28 -16.45
N ASP A 86 -8.36 3.32 -16.48
CA ASP A 86 -8.59 1.95 -16.93
C ASP A 86 -8.07 0.98 -15.85
N ASP A 87 -8.81 0.81 -14.76
CA ASP A 87 -8.56 -0.27 -13.78
C ASP A 87 -9.71 -1.29 -13.84
N ALA A 88 -9.79 -1.98 -14.98
CA ALA A 88 -10.56 -3.20 -15.14
C ALA A 88 -9.61 -4.32 -15.53
N GLY A 89 -9.14 -5.08 -14.54
CA GLY A 89 -8.60 -6.43 -14.69
C GLY A 89 -7.67 -6.67 -15.88
N TYR A 90 -6.48 -6.07 -15.88
CA TYR A 90 -5.45 -6.45 -16.86
C TYR A 90 -4.67 -7.66 -16.35
N ALA A 91 -5.09 -8.86 -16.77
CA ALA A 91 -4.16 -9.97 -16.91
C ALA A 91 -3.06 -9.53 -17.89
N PRO A 92 -1.75 -9.78 -17.62
CA PRO A 92 -0.70 -9.33 -18.52
C PRO A 92 -0.87 -10.01 -19.88
N ALA A 93 -1.24 -9.24 -20.91
CA ALA A 93 -1.06 -9.70 -22.28
C ALA A 93 0.46 -9.81 -22.54
N PRO A 94 0.93 -10.82 -23.29
CA PRO A 94 2.34 -10.96 -23.61
C PRO A 94 2.73 -9.81 -24.55
N GLY A 95 3.37 -8.80 -23.98
CA GLY A 95 3.87 -7.65 -24.72
C GLY A 95 4.99 -8.07 -25.68
N SER A 96 4.74 -7.80 -26.96
CA SER A 96 5.76 -7.74 -28.00
C SER A 96 6.79 -6.67 -27.64
N GLY A 97 7.88 -7.09 -27.02
CA GLY A 97 9.07 -6.31 -26.73
C GLY A 97 10.21 -7.26 -26.43
N THR A 98 11.29 -7.20 -27.20
CA THR A 98 12.49 -8.05 -27.06
C THR A 98 13.32 -7.78 -25.78
N ARG A 99 12.76 -7.07 -24.80
CA ARG A 99 13.39 -6.91 -23.48
C ARG A 99 13.03 -8.10 -22.61
N LEU A 100 14.02 -8.94 -22.34
CA LEU A 100 13.92 -9.99 -21.34
C LEU A 100 13.52 -9.35 -19.98
N GLY A 101 12.35 -9.73 -19.46
CA GLY A 101 11.80 -9.20 -18.22
C GLY A 101 12.43 -9.82 -16.97
N ALA A 102 12.04 -9.30 -15.80
CA ALA A 102 12.34 -9.94 -14.52
C ALA A 102 11.72 -11.35 -14.47
N ALA A 103 12.38 -12.27 -13.78
CA ALA A 103 11.77 -13.57 -13.51
C ALA A 103 10.75 -13.41 -12.37
N VAL A 104 9.45 -13.57 -12.67
CA VAL A 104 8.35 -13.35 -11.72
C VAL A 104 7.68 -14.67 -11.37
N HIS A 105 7.42 -14.87 -10.08
CA HIS A 105 6.77 -16.06 -9.52
C HIS A 105 5.62 -15.65 -8.60
N GLY A 106 4.43 -16.22 -8.80
CA GLY A 106 3.21 -15.83 -8.07
C GLY A 106 2.53 -14.59 -8.66
N VAL A 107 1.46 -14.14 -8.01
CA VAL A 107 0.65 -12.99 -8.44
C VAL A 107 0.62 -11.97 -7.32
N ALA A 108 1.12 -10.75 -7.56
CA ALA A 108 1.12 -9.68 -6.57
C ALA A 108 -0.31 -9.29 -6.18
N GLY A 109 -0.57 -9.09 -4.88
CA GLY A 109 -1.88 -8.64 -4.40
C GLY A 109 -2.99 -9.70 -4.46
N ALA A 110 -2.71 -10.92 -4.93
CA ALA A 110 -3.76 -11.93 -5.12
C ALA A 110 -4.44 -12.31 -3.81
N LEU A 111 -3.65 -12.54 -2.75
CA LEU A 111 -4.21 -12.84 -1.43
C LEU A 111 -4.99 -11.65 -0.86
N ALA A 112 -4.48 -10.42 -1.03
CA ALA A 112 -5.15 -9.22 -0.55
C ALA A 112 -6.48 -8.96 -1.29
N ARG A 113 -6.55 -9.19 -2.61
CA ARG A 113 -7.79 -9.14 -3.39
C ARG A 113 -8.79 -10.21 -2.97
N ALA A 114 -8.34 -11.44 -2.70
CA ALA A 114 -9.21 -12.50 -2.21
C ALA A 114 -9.83 -12.10 -0.86
N HIS A 115 -9.00 -11.62 0.09
CA HIS A 115 -9.49 -11.10 1.37
C HIS A 115 -10.44 -9.91 1.20
N TYR A 116 -10.16 -8.99 0.27
CA TYR A 116 -11.06 -7.89 -0.04
C TYR A 116 -12.45 -8.41 -0.46
N LEU A 117 -12.51 -9.36 -1.40
CA LEU A 117 -13.77 -9.93 -1.87
C LEU A 117 -14.53 -10.65 -0.76
N ASP A 118 -13.85 -11.43 0.08
CA ASP A 118 -14.45 -12.10 1.23
C ASP A 118 -15.05 -11.08 2.22
N ARG A 119 -14.33 -9.97 2.45
CA ARG A 119 -14.78 -8.91 3.35
C ARG A 119 -15.92 -8.08 2.77
N VAL A 120 -15.93 -7.84 1.45
CA VAL A 120 -17.07 -7.22 0.76
C VAL A 120 -18.29 -8.14 0.82
N ALA A 121 -18.14 -9.43 0.56
CA ALA A 121 -19.23 -10.41 0.65
C ALA A 121 -19.84 -10.43 2.05
N ALA A 122 -19.00 -10.53 3.09
CA ALA A 122 -19.44 -10.49 4.47
C ALA A 122 -20.17 -9.17 4.82
N TRP A 123 -19.64 -8.03 4.36
CA TRP A 123 -20.27 -6.72 4.56
C TRP A 123 -21.63 -6.60 3.86
N GLN A 124 -21.78 -7.19 2.67
CA GLN A 124 -23.03 -7.24 1.92
C GLN A 124 -23.99 -8.33 2.42
N GLY A 125 -23.60 -9.12 3.43
CA GLY A 125 -24.43 -10.20 3.98
C GLY A 125 -24.59 -11.39 3.04
N VAL A 126 -23.66 -11.60 2.10
CA VAL A 126 -23.66 -12.74 1.18
C VAL A 126 -22.52 -13.72 1.49
N ALA A 127 -22.67 -14.97 1.08
CA ALA A 127 -21.65 -16.00 1.29
C ALA A 127 -20.37 -15.70 0.45
N PRO A 128 -19.18 -16.05 0.95
CA PRO A 128 -17.94 -15.95 0.17
C PRO A 128 -18.05 -16.65 -1.19
N GLY A 129 -17.64 -15.98 -2.26
CA GLY A 129 -17.70 -16.49 -3.63
C GLY A 129 -19.09 -16.47 -4.29
N ALA A 130 -20.14 -16.00 -3.59
CA ALA A 130 -21.44 -15.76 -4.21
C ALA A 130 -21.42 -14.53 -5.13
N ASP A 131 -22.35 -14.47 -6.07
CA ASP A 131 -22.58 -13.25 -6.87
C ASP A 131 -23.07 -12.12 -5.95
N LEU A 132 -22.34 -11.00 -5.98
CA LEU A 132 -22.67 -9.80 -5.20
C LEU A 132 -23.85 -9.03 -5.79
N GLY A 133 -24.20 -9.26 -7.06
CA GLY A 133 -25.19 -8.46 -7.78
C GLY A 133 -24.77 -7.00 -8.03
N VAL A 134 -23.56 -6.63 -7.62
CA VAL A 134 -22.91 -5.33 -7.82
C VAL A 134 -21.43 -5.57 -8.13
N ASP A 135 -20.81 -4.66 -8.87
CA ASP A 135 -19.38 -4.72 -9.13
C ASP A 135 -18.57 -4.42 -7.85
N PRO A 136 -17.81 -5.39 -7.29
CA PRO A 136 -17.02 -5.19 -6.09
C PRO A 136 -15.93 -4.13 -6.24
N TRP A 137 -15.54 -3.79 -7.47
CA TRP A 137 -14.49 -2.81 -7.75
C TRP A 137 -15.04 -1.42 -8.04
N SER A 138 -16.37 -1.27 -8.11
CA SER A 138 -16.98 0.00 -8.45
C SER A 138 -16.58 1.09 -7.45
N PRO A 139 -16.15 2.28 -7.92
CA PRO A 139 -15.71 3.35 -7.02
C PRO A 139 -16.77 3.77 -6.00
N GLU A 140 -18.05 3.68 -6.37
CA GLU A 140 -19.16 3.96 -5.46
C GLU A 140 -19.22 2.97 -4.30
N LEU A 141 -19.14 1.66 -4.58
CA LEU A 141 -19.17 0.63 -3.55
C LEU A 141 -17.94 0.74 -2.65
N VAL A 142 -16.75 0.88 -3.25
CA VAL A 142 -15.48 1.02 -2.53
C VAL A 142 -15.57 2.18 -1.56
N ARG A 143 -16.01 3.37 -1.98
CA ARG A 143 -16.10 4.54 -1.08
C ARG A 143 -17.04 4.37 0.11
N ARG A 144 -18.10 3.56 -0.03
CA ARG A 144 -19.06 3.28 1.05
C ARG A 144 -18.62 2.17 1.98
N ALA A 145 -17.64 1.37 1.58
CA ALA A 145 -17.17 0.25 2.37
C ALA A 145 -16.49 0.73 3.67
N PRO A 146 -16.59 -0.04 4.76
CA PRO A 146 -15.84 0.22 5.99
C PRO A 146 -14.32 0.37 5.73
N ARG A 147 -13.62 1.16 6.55
CA ARG A 147 -12.20 1.50 6.32
C ARG A 147 -11.28 0.28 6.26
N ASP A 148 -11.53 -0.74 7.06
CA ASP A 148 -10.77 -1.99 7.05
C ASP A 148 -10.96 -2.77 5.73
N VAL A 149 -12.16 -2.75 5.16
CA VAL A 149 -12.44 -3.33 3.83
C VAL A 149 -11.71 -2.54 2.75
N ARG A 150 -11.78 -1.20 2.77
CA ARG A 150 -11.09 -0.35 1.79
C ARG A 150 -9.57 -0.49 1.87
N TRP A 151 -9.02 -0.65 3.07
CA TRP A 151 -7.61 -0.90 3.28
C TRP A 151 -7.15 -2.19 2.59
N LEU A 152 -7.94 -3.28 2.57
CA LEU A 152 -7.56 -4.51 1.87
C LEU A 152 -7.40 -4.29 0.35
N LEU A 153 -8.24 -3.45 -0.25
CA LEU A 153 -8.06 -3.06 -1.65
C LEU A 153 -6.81 -2.20 -1.83
N ALA A 154 -6.60 -1.20 -0.97
CA ALA A 154 -5.40 -0.37 -1.01
C ALA A 154 -4.11 -1.20 -0.83
N LYS A 155 -4.13 -2.20 0.05
CA LYS A 155 -3.07 -3.20 0.26
C LYS A 155 -2.77 -3.95 -1.03
N ALA A 156 -3.80 -4.50 -1.69
CA ALA A 156 -3.63 -5.18 -2.99
C ALA A 156 -2.99 -4.27 -4.06
N LEU A 157 -3.52 -3.05 -4.21
CA LEU A 157 -2.99 -2.08 -5.17
C LEU A 157 -1.56 -1.63 -4.83
N ALA A 158 -1.22 -1.51 -3.55
CA ALA A 158 0.13 -1.21 -3.09
C ALA A 158 1.11 -2.31 -3.50
N GLU A 159 0.75 -3.58 -3.28
CA GLU A 159 1.56 -4.74 -3.70
C GLU A 159 1.76 -4.82 -5.21
N GLU A 160 0.70 -4.61 -5.98
CA GLU A 160 0.78 -4.62 -7.45
C GLU A 160 1.68 -3.49 -7.97
N ALA A 161 1.60 -2.31 -7.36
CA ALA A 161 2.45 -1.19 -7.73
C ALA A 161 3.92 -1.40 -7.32
N THR A 162 4.17 -2.00 -6.15
CA THR A 162 5.51 -2.42 -5.72
C THR A 162 6.08 -3.48 -6.67
N ALA A 163 5.26 -4.45 -7.10
CA ALA A 163 5.65 -5.46 -8.07
C ALA A 163 6.07 -4.83 -9.41
N ARG A 164 5.28 -3.87 -9.93
CA ARG A 164 5.64 -3.10 -11.14
C ARG A 164 6.95 -2.34 -10.98
N ALA A 165 7.16 -1.69 -9.83
CA ALA A 165 8.40 -0.99 -9.53
C ALA A 165 9.61 -1.94 -9.46
N ALA A 166 9.49 -3.08 -8.79
CA ALA A 166 10.56 -4.07 -8.74
C ALA A 166 10.85 -4.70 -10.11
N ALA A 167 9.81 -4.97 -10.92
CA ALA A 167 9.95 -5.55 -12.25
C ALA A 167 10.64 -4.61 -13.25
N SER A 168 10.64 -3.29 -13.00
CA SER A 168 11.32 -2.30 -13.84
C SER A 168 12.85 -2.47 -13.87
N LEU A 169 13.41 -3.29 -12.98
CA LEU A 169 14.82 -3.70 -12.98
C LEU A 169 15.17 -4.63 -14.15
N GLY A 170 14.18 -5.22 -14.84
CA GLY A 170 14.37 -6.17 -15.93
C GLY A 170 15.06 -7.46 -15.47
N MET A 171 15.92 -8.03 -16.32
CA MET A 171 16.62 -9.30 -16.06
C MET A 171 17.41 -9.36 -14.75
N GLY A 172 17.77 -8.21 -14.17
CA GLY A 172 18.51 -8.11 -12.92
C GLY A 172 17.70 -8.51 -11.68
N ALA A 173 16.39 -8.73 -11.82
CA ALA A 173 15.52 -9.09 -10.71
C ALA A 173 14.90 -10.49 -10.86
N THR A 174 14.76 -11.17 -9.72
CA THR A 174 13.86 -12.32 -9.55
C THR A 174 12.93 -12.02 -8.39
N ILE A 175 11.63 -12.13 -8.64
CA ILE A 175 10.57 -11.66 -7.74
C ILE A 175 9.65 -12.83 -7.42
N PHE A 176 9.37 -13.02 -6.14
CA PHE A 176 8.40 -13.98 -5.64
C PHE A 176 7.32 -13.21 -4.89
N HIS A 177 6.07 -13.40 -5.28
CA HIS A 177 4.90 -12.74 -4.69
C HIS A 177 4.23 -13.63 -3.65
N ASP A 178 3.61 -12.99 -2.65
CA ASP A 178 2.73 -13.66 -1.70
C ASP A 178 3.42 -14.86 -1.01
N VAL A 179 4.61 -14.63 -0.43
CA VAL A 179 5.47 -15.67 0.13
C VAL A 179 5.09 -15.99 1.57
N ARG A 180 4.85 -17.27 1.88
CA ARG A 180 4.53 -17.75 3.23
C ARG A 180 5.81 -17.98 4.07
N PRO A 181 5.98 -17.31 5.23
CA PRO A 181 7.01 -17.66 6.20
C PRO A 181 6.75 -19.02 6.88
N LEU A 182 7.80 -19.66 7.43
CA LEU A 182 7.66 -21.01 8.03
C LEU A 182 6.77 -21.07 9.26
N ASP A 183 6.69 -19.98 10.03
CA ASP A 183 5.84 -19.92 11.23
C ASP A 183 4.34 -19.84 10.88
N GLY A 184 4.00 -19.72 9.60
CA GLY A 184 2.63 -19.69 9.09
C GLY A 184 1.88 -18.40 9.42
N ALA A 185 2.52 -17.42 10.07
CA ALA A 185 1.89 -16.19 10.49
C ALA A 185 1.99 -15.10 9.40
N GLY A 186 0.90 -14.89 8.67
CA GLY A 186 0.83 -13.85 7.64
C GLY A 186 1.61 -14.19 6.36
N LYS A 187 2.03 -13.16 5.63
CA LYS A 187 2.72 -13.30 4.35
C LYS A 187 3.67 -12.15 4.06
N VAL A 188 4.83 -12.45 3.48
CA VAL A 188 5.72 -11.44 2.90
C VAL A 188 5.26 -11.17 1.47
N ASP A 189 4.91 -9.92 1.17
CA ASP A 189 4.30 -9.57 -0.11
C ASP A 189 5.24 -9.83 -1.28
N HIS A 190 6.52 -9.50 -1.11
CA HIS A 190 7.54 -9.74 -2.13
C HIS A 190 8.86 -10.21 -1.53
N VAL A 191 9.43 -11.25 -2.11
CA VAL A 191 10.86 -11.56 -1.97
C VAL A 191 11.54 -11.21 -3.28
N VAL A 192 12.50 -10.29 -3.23
CA VAL A 192 13.16 -9.74 -4.42
C VAL A 192 14.66 -9.99 -4.35
N LEU A 193 15.16 -10.84 -5.24
CA LEU A 193 16.60 -10.96 -5.52
C LEU A 193 16.95 -9.93 -6.59
N ALA A 194 17.67 -8.88 -6.20
CA ALA A 194 18.06 -7.75 -7.04
C ALA A 194 19.59 -7.56 -7.02
N PRO A 195 20.16 -6.64 -7.85
CA PRO A 195 21.61 -6.43 -7.91
C PRO A 195 22.25 -6.06 -6.56
N ALA A 196 21.54 -5.33 -5.70
CA ALA A 196 22.03 -4.93 -4.39
C ALA A 196 21.87 -5.99 -3.29
N GLY A 197 21.20 -7.12 -3.57
CA GLY A 197 20.97 -8.17 -2.57
C GLY A 197 19.59 -8.82 -2.65
N LEU A 198 19.28 -9.60 -1.61
CA LEU A 198 17.97 -10.22 -1.40
C LEU A 198 17.14 -9.39 -0.42
N PHE A 199 15.91 -9.04 -0.78
CA PHE A 199 15.05 -8.16 0.00
C PHE A 199 13.71 -8.84 0.31
N ALA A 200 13.20 -8.64 1.52
CA ALA A 200 11.83 -8.96 1.91
C ALA A 200 11.04 -7.65 1.97
N LEU A 201 9.95 -7.56 1.22
CA LEU A 201 9.15 -6.35 1.12
C LEU A 201 7.75 -6.56 1.71
N SER A 202 7.26 -5.56 2.45
CA SER A 202 5.84 -5.37 2.75
C SER A 202 5.38 -4.09 2.04
N SER A 203 4.30 -4.13 1.29
CA SER A 203 3.72 -2.96 0.61
C SER A 203 2.51 -2.48 1.39
N GLU A 204 2.50 -1.25 1.87
CA GLU A 204 1.46 -0.75 2.76
C GLU A 204 0.90 0.58 2.28
N ASP A 205 -0.42 0.73 2.36
CA ASP A 205 -1.11 2.00 2.19
C ASP A 205 -2.24 2.10 3.23
N TRP A 206 -1.95 2.80 4.33
CA TRP A 206 -2.90 2.99 5.43
C TRP A 206 -3.83 4.21 5.23
N GLY A 207 -3.71 4.92 4.10
CA GLY A 207 -4.48 6.16 3.85
C GLY A 207 -4.11 7.34 4.76
N THR A 208 -2.96 7.24 5.44
CA THR A 208 -2.45 8.26 6.36
C THR A 208 -0.93 8.38 6.23
N ASP A 209 -0.42 9.54 6.62
CA ASP A 209 1.01 9.80 6.68
C ASP A 209 1.59 9.05 7.90
N VAL A 210 2.76 8.46 7.73
CA VAL A 210 3.45 7.65 8.74
C VAL A 210 4.85 8.15 9.00
N GLN A 211 5.34 7.84 10.20
CA GLN A 211 6.68 8.18 10.68
C GLN A 211 7.29 7.00 11.41
N LEU A 212 8.62 6.89 11.33
CA LEU A 212 9.38 5.88 12.05
C LEU A 212 9.67 6.35 13.49
N VAL A 213 9.01 5.73 14.47
CA VAL A 213 9.18 6.04 15.91
C VAL A 213 9.74 4.81 16.62
N ARG A 214 10.94 4.93 17.18
CA ARG A 214 11.62 3.85 17.93
C ARG A 214 11.71 2.52 17.15
N GLY A 215 11.83 2.60 15.83
CA GLY A 215 11.97 1.43 14.96
C GLY A 215 10.66 0.75 14.55
N GLU A 216 9.52 1.40 14.77
CA GLU A 216 8.20 1.00 14.25
C GLU A 216 7.50 2.15 13.55
N LEU A 217 6.54 1.82 12.68
CA LEU A 217 5.72 2.80 11.98
C LEU A 217 4.53 3.23 12.82
N GLN A 218 4.28 4.53 12.86
CA GLN A 218 3.13 5.13 13.53
C GLN A 218 2.49 6.19 12.64
N PRO A 219 1.17 6.39 12.71
CA PRO A 219 0.53 7.53 12.08
C PRO A 219 1.12 8.86 12.58
N VAL A 220 1.30 9.84 11.69
CA VAL A 220 1.73 11.19 12.07
C VAL A 220 0.63 11.92 12.85
N SER A 221 -0.62 11.71 12.47
CA SER A 221 -1.80 12.22 13.16
C SER A 221 -2.65 11.05 13.68
N PRO A 222 -3.31 11.18 14.86
CA PRO A 222 -4.20 10.14 15.37
C PRO A 222 -5.28 9.75 14.36
N ASP A 223 -5.43 8.45 14.12
CA ASP A 223 -6.45 7.90 13.24
C ASP A 223 -7.08 6.65 13.88
N PRO A 224 -8.10 6.83 14.75
CA PRO A 224 -8.66 5.73 15.55
C PRO A 224 -9.35 4.65 14.70
N ASP A 225 -9.84 5.04 13.52
CA ASP A 225 -10.48 4.15 12.56
C ASP A 225 -9.53 3.76 11.41
N GLY A 226 -8.25 4.13 11.53
CA GLY A 226 -7.20 3.82 10.56
C GLY A 226 -6.77 2.36 10.63
N ALA A 227 -6.21 1.86 9.52
CA ALA A 227 -5.73 0.49 9.44
C ALA A 227 -4.39 0.24 10.15
N LEU A 228 -3.73 1.29 10.64
CA LEU A 228 -2.51 1.21 11.45
C LEU A 228 -2.81 1.67 12.88
N ALA A 229 -3.02 0.72 13.78
CA ALA A 229 -3.36 1.00 15.17
C ALA A 229 -2.12 1.30 16.03
N PRO A 230 -2.27 2.09 17.12
CA PRO A 230 -1.21 2.24 18.11
C PRO A 230 -0.80 0.89 18.70
N GLY A 231 0.46 0.50 18.51
CA GLY A 231 1.00 -0.77 19.00
C GLY A 231 1.20 -1.83 17.90
N ASP A 232 0.69 -1.59 16.69
CA ASP A 232 1.06 -2.38 15.53
C ASP A 232 2.57 -2.30 15.31
N ALA A 233 3.16 -3.44 14.91
CA ALA A 233 4.61 -3.57 14.77
C ALA A 233 4.99 -4.13 13.40
N PRO A 234 4.61 -3.45 12.30
CA PRO A 234 4.82 -3.96 10.94
C PRO A 234 6.30 -4.17 10.62
N VAL A 235 7.19 -3.33 11.16
CA VAL A 235 8.64 -3.45 10.93
C VAL A 235 9.19 -4.66 11.68
N THR A 236 8.83 -4.83 12.96
CA THR A 236 9.21 -6.04 13.73
C THR A 236 8.71 -7.30 13.03
N TRP A 237 7.44 -7.31 12.61
CA TRP A 237 6.85 -8.48 11.97
C TRP A 237 7.62 -8.84 10.69
N LEU A 238 7.89 -7.87 9.81
CA LEU A 238 8.60 -8.12 8.55
C LEU A 238 10.04 -8.59 8.78
N VAL A 239 10.75 -8.01 9.76
CA VAL A 239 12.10 -8.46 10.14
C VAL A 239 12.08 -9.90 10.66
N GLY A 240 11.08 -10.27 11.46
CA GLY A 240 10.86 -11.64 11.93
C GLY A 240 10.60 -12.61 10.78
N ALA A 241 9.67 -12.25 9.88
CA ALA A 241 9.34 -13.04 8.70
C ALA A 241 10.55 -13.24 7.78
N ALA A 242 11.33 -12.20 7.53
CA ALA A 242 12.57 -12.29 6.75
C ALA A 242 13.60 -13.23 7.38
N ARG A 243 13.74 -13.23 8.72
CA ARG A 243 14.62 -14.17 9.43
C ARG A 243 14.13 -15.61 9.34
N SER A 244 12.82 -15.81 9.45
CA SER A 244 12.17 -17.13 9.29
C SER A 244 12.43 -17.70 7.89
N LEU A 245 12.25 -16.88 6.85
CA LEU A 245 12.56 -17.23 5.45
C LEU A 245 14.06 -17.45 5.21
N ALA A 246 14.92 -16.64 5.83
CA ALA A 246 16.37 -16.80 5.74
C ALA A 246 16.81 -18.18 6.24
N ALA A 247 16.32 -18.56 7.43
CA ALA A 247 16.63 -19.83 8.06
C ALA A 247 16.11 -21.02 7.25
N SER A 248 14.91 -20.92 6.66
CA SER A 248 14.29 -22.00 5.88
C SER A 248 14.98 -22.23 4.53
N ALA A 249 15.23 -21.14 3.81
CA ALA A 249 15.77 -21.19 2.46
C ALA A 249 17.30 -21.31 2.46
N GLY A 250 17.97 -21.10 3.59
CA GLY A 250 19.42 -21.09 3.67
C GLY A 250 20.04 -19.88 2.98
N VAL A 251 19.38 -18.72 3.07
CA VAL A 251 19.76 -17.47 2.40
C VAL A 251 19.94 -16.34 3.42
N ARG A 252 20.52 -15.22 3.00
CA ARG A 252 20.63 -14.00 3.82
C ARG A 252 19.93 -12.84 3.10
N PHE A 253 19.02 -12.18 3.80
CA PHE A 253 18.43 -10.93 3.35
C PHE A 253 19.37 -9.76 3.62
N ALA A 254 19.51 -8.87 2.64
CA ALA A 254 20.19 -7.60 2.75
C ALA A 254 19.37 -6.62 3.61
N ALA A 255 18.06 -6.59 3.43
CA ALA A 255 17.15 -5.78 4.24
C ALA A 255 15.70 -6.29 4.19
N ALA A 256 14.96 -5.98 5.26
CA ALA A 256 13.51 -5.94 5.29
C ALA A 256 13.05 -4.50 4.97
N VAL A 257 12.10 -4.34 4.05
CA VAL A 257 11.70 -3.04 3.52
C VAL A 257 10.19 -2.89 3.55
N VAL A 258 9.68 -1.89 4.25
CA VAL A 258 8.30 -1.46 4.14
C VAL A 258 8.21 -0.41 3.03
N VAL A 259 7.37 -0.65 2.03
CA VAL A 259 7.16 0.22 0.88
C VAL A 259 5.84 0.95 1.07
N VAL A 260 5.87 2.28 1.01
CA VAL A 260 4.69 3.14 1.22
C VAL A 260 4.50 4.12 0.06
N PRO A 261 3.31 4.73 -0.11
CA PRO A 261 3.10 5.81 -1.08
C PRO A 261 4.11 6.95 -0.92
N ASP A 262 4.36 7.69 -2.01
CA ASP A 262 5.41 8.72 -2.04
C ASP A 262 5.13 9.92 -1.13
N ASP A 263 3.87 10.15 -0.79
CA ASP A 263 3.42 11.22 0.08
C ASP A 263 3.12 10.74 1.51
N ALA A 264 3.17 9.43 1.77
CA ALA A 264 2.93 8.86 3.10
C ALA A 264 4.13 8.95 4.04
N LEU A 265 5.35 9.23 3.54
CA LEU A 265 6.58 9.26 4.35
C LEU A 265 7.31 10.56 4.14
N ALA A 266 7.83 11.19 5.20
CA ALA A 266 8.49 12.50 5.13
C ALA A 266 9.80 12.50 4.31
N HIS A 267 10.63 11.46 4.47
CA HIS A 267 11.87 11.29 3.71
C HIS A 267 11.74 10.12 2.73
N PRO A 268 12.40 10.15 1.55
CA PRO A 268 12.26 9.06 0.59
C PRO A 268 12.70 7.69 1.10
N VAL A 269 13.68 7.67 2.00
CA VAL A 269 14.18 6.47 2.67
C VAL A 269 14.41 6.81 4.14
N GLU A 270 13.80 6.04 5.03
CA GLU A 270 14.06 6.07 6.47
C GLU A 270 14.62 4.71 6.91
N ARG A 271 15.59 4.74 7.82
CA ARG A 271 16.29 3.53 8.29
C ARG A 271 16.14 3.37 9.79
N VAL A 272 15.94 2.12 10.23
CA VAL A 272 16.02 1.77 11.64
C VAL A 272 17.49 1.71 12.06
N GLU A 273 17.94 2.69 12.83
CA GLU A 273 19.35 2.79 13.24
C GLU A 273 19.72 1.93 14.44
N ARG A 274 18.76 1.62 15.33
CA ARG A 274 19.02 0.98 16.63
C ARG A 274 17.97 -0.08 16.96
N GLY A 275 18.31 -0.94 17.91
CA GLY A 275 17.41 -1.99 18.41
C GLY A 275 17.37 -3.25 17.54
N ARG A 276 16.43 -4.14 17.83
CA ARG A 276 16.33 -5.47 17.21
C ARG A 276 16.00 -5.47 15.71
N ASN A 277 15.48 -4.35 15.21
CA ASN A 277 15.08 -4.14 13.82
C ASN A 277 16.13 -3.34 13.03
N ARG A 278 17.33 -3.13 13.59
CA ARG A 278 18.40 -2.36 12.94
C ARG A 278 18.65 -2.84 11.52
N GLY A 279 18.71 -1.90 10.58
CA GLY A 279 18.92 -2.15 9.16
C GLY A 279 17.64 -2.34 8.35
N ALA A 280 16.46 -2.46 8.98
CA ALA A 280 15.19 -2.38 8.27
C ALA A 280 14.97 -0.97 7.70
N LEU A 281 14.19 -0.91 6.62
CA LEU A 281 13.97 0.28 5.83
C LEU A 281 12.49 0.56 5.67
N VAL A 282 12.14 1.84 5.59
CA VAL A 282 10.85 2.32 5.11
C VAL A 282 11.14 3.21 3.91
N VAL A 283 10.56 2.88 2.76
CA VAL A 283 10.87 3.55 1.49
C VAL A 283 9.61 4.03 0.80
N ARG A 284 9.69 5.22 0.22
CA ARG A 284 8.72 5.66 -0.78
C ARG A 284 8.81 4.75 -2.00
N ARG A 285 7.67 4.36 -2.55
CA ARG A 285 7.60 3.44 -3.69
C ARG A 285 8.40 3.89 -4.91
N SER A 286 8.44 5.20 -5.20
CA SER A 286 9.21 5.77 -6.32
C SER A 286 10.72 5.52 -6.26
N VAL A 287 11.30 5.41 -5.06
CA VAL A 287 12.73 5.18 -4.88
C VAL A 287 13.10 3.71 -4.69
N LEU A 288 12.11 2.81 -4.63
CA LEU A 288 12.34 1.38 -4.47
C LEU A 288 13.28 0.79 -5.56
N PRO A 289 13.13 1.10 -6.86
CA PRO A 289 14.04 0.54 -7.87
C PRO A 289 15.50 0.95 -7.65
N LEU A 290 15.74 2.17 -7.16
CA LEU A 290 17.08 2.65 -6.82
C LEU A 290 17.65 1.85 -5.63
N VAL A 291 16.87 1.68 -4.57
CA VAL A 291 17.24 0.89 -3.38
C VAL A 291 17.58 -0.56 -3.75
N LEU A 292 16.77 -1.20 -4.59
CA LEU A 292 16.99 -2.58 -5.02
C LEU A 292 18.22 -2.73 -5.94
N ARG A 293 18.58 -1.69 -6.70
CA ARG A 293 19.72 -1.70 -7.62
C ARG A 293 21.04 -1.38 -6.92
N ASP A 294 21.04 -0.38 -6.05
CA ASP A 294 22.26 0.23 -5.51
C ASP A 294 22.46 -0.03 -4.01
N GLY A 295 21.41 -0.44 -3.29
CA GLY A 295 21.45 -0.60 -1.84
C GLY A 295 21.21 0.72 -1.10
N VAL A 296 21.51 0.76 0.20
CA VAL A 296 21.18 1.91 1.09
C VAL A 296 22.39 2.46 1.85
N SER A 297 23.62 2.08 1.47
CA SER A 297 24.83 2.55 2.16
C SER A 297 26.01 2.80 1.21
N GLU A 298 26.79 3.86 1.48
CA GLU A 298 28.09 4.14 0.86
C GLU A 298 29.14 3.04 1.16
N GLU A 299 28.93 2.22 2.19
CA GLU A 299 29.83 1.16 2.64
C GLU A 299 29.75 -0.15 1.82
N GLY A 300 29.10 -0.10 0.66
CA GLY A 300 29.24 -1.12 -0.38
C GLY A 300 27.99 -1.96 -0.61
N ARG A 301 27.82 -2.32 -1.89
CA ARG A 301 26.88 -3.34 -2.37
C ARG A 301 27.07 -4.61 -1.54
N LEU A 302 26.00 -5.13 -0.92
CA LEU A 302 25.98 -6.53 -0.52
C LEU A 302 25.84 -7.37 -1.79
N SER A 303 26.96 -7.54 -2.49
CA SER A 303 27.02 -8.41 -3.66
C SER A 303 26.59 -9.81 -3.24
N VAL A 304 25.56 -10.33 -3.91
CA VAL A 304 25.18 -11.74 -3.75
C VAL A 304 26.31 -12.56 -4.36
N ALA A 305 27.08 -13.25 -3.51
CA ALA A 305 28.27 -13.99 -3.94
C ALA A 305 27.96 -15.03 -5.04
N ASP A 306 26.74 -15.57 -5.05
CA ASP A 306 26.22 -16.40 -6.13
C ASP A 306 24.69 -16.18 -6.30
N PRO A 307 24.26 -15.26 -7.20
CA PRO A 307 22.84 -15.01 -7.42
C PRO A 307 22.11 -16.19 -8.07
N TYR A 308 22.82 -17.08 -8.76
CA TYR A 308 22.22 -18.26 -9.39
C TYR A 308 21.89 -19.33 -8.35
N ALA A 309 22.81 -19.61 -7.42
CA ALA A 309 22.55 -20.52 -6.31
C ALA A 309 21.41 -20.00 -5.41
N VAL A 310 21.41 -18.70 -5.09
CA VAL A 310 20.32 -18.10 -4.31
C VAL A 310 19.00 -18.22 -5.07
N ARG A 311 18.96 -17.94 -6.37
CA ARG A 311 17.75 -18.12 -7.19
C ARG A 311 17.24 -19.57 -7.15
N ALA A 312 18.11 -20.55 -7.24
CA ALA A 312 17.75 -21.97 -7.18
C ALA A 312 17.14 -22.34 -5.81
N LEU A 313 17.79 -21.93 -4.72
CA LEU A 313 17.30 -22.16 -3.35
C LEU A 313 15.92 -21.53 -3.11
N LEU A 314 15.73 -20.28 -3.57
CA LEU A 314 14.44 -19.60 -3.41
C LEU A 314 13.32 -20.31 -4.16
N ARG A 315 13.56 -20.79 -5.39
CA ARG A 315 12.55 -21.52 -6.17
C ARG A 315 12.17 -22.86 -5.54
N GLU A 316 13.12 -23.55 -4.95
CA GLU A 316 12.88 -24.86 -4.33
C GLU A 316 12.19 -24.73 -2.97
N ARG A 317 12.51 -23.69 -2.19
CA ARG A 317 12.19 -23.64 -0.76
C ARG A 317 11.14 -22.60 -0.37
N LEU A 318 10.83 -21.63 -1.22
CA LEU A 318 9.74 -20.68 -0.93
C LEU A 318 8.38 -21.31 -1.23
N THR A 319 7.43 -21.10 -0.32
CA THR A 319 6.02 -21.46 -0.53
C THR A 319 5.26 -20.20 -0.91
N LEU A 320 4.61 -20.21 -2.08
CA LEU A 320 3.78 -19.09 -2.54
C LEU A 320 2.32 -19.30 -2.15
N LEU A 321 1.63 -18.22 -1.81
CA LEU A 321 0.22 -18.15 -1.47
C LEU A 321 -0.53 -17.66 -2.71
N GLY A 322 -1.51 -18.43 -3.17
CA GLY A 322 -2.29 -18.10 -4.36
C GLY A 322 -2.33 -19.28 -5.33
N PRO A 323 -3.16 -19.20 -6.39
CA PRO A 323 -3.22 -20.26 -7.38
C PRO A 323 -1.82 -20.40 -8.01
N ALA A 324 -1.27 -21.61 -7.98
CA ALA A 324 -0.07 -21.94 -8.72
C ALA A 324 -0.30 -21.51 -10.17
N ALA A 325 0.64 -20.77 -10.76
CA ALA A 325 0.58 -20.39 -12.16
C ALA A 325 0.33 -21.66 -12.99
N GLY A 326 -0.87 -21.75 -13.57
CA GLY A 326 -1.22 -22.75 -14.58
C GLY A 326 -0.69 -22.34 -15.93
#